data_AF-E1LV89-F1
#
_entry.id   AF-E1LV89-F1
#
_cell.length_a   1.000
_cell.length_b   1.000
_cell.length_c   1.000
_cell.angle_alpha   90.00
_cell.angle_beta   90.00
_cell.angle_gamma   90.00
#
_symmetry.space_group_name_H-M   'P 1'
#
loop_
_entity.id
_entity.type
_entity.pdbx_description
1 polymer ?
#
loop_
_entity_poly.entity_id
_entity_poly.type
_entity_poly.pdbx_seq_one_letter_code
_entity_poly.pdbx_strand_id
1 'polypeptide(L)'
;MDNKTCFVVMGFGTKKIPNTNIEVDLNFVYNELIKPTIISKKLTSVYGQEQFRADEVYTTQSITKTFIEGIFKADIVIADITTLNQNAIYELGLRHAMKPKSTIILCDNHTAQIKFFDIQDLPQIRYDSDKLNEYSEFKRIQELLSGYIDNAKNSDDHFIDSPVFHSNLYRVISNSLTSSQSNTATSNSQQSWSELTKVANTLKDSQQYVEAEIIYKQILDSGFVDDEIVAGYLLSSYKKDETNVDNLKDSQQKLIPYLDIKTTTFHKILGIYGAIYLRIFYITKNKNDLLSAIHFYRLGMNYEDNNIYCARNYCANLLKIADVETDIEVIKEHYYTAKYTAKYILGSLPTLVRKSSEYDDIWLKSNQEELLFISGLISDLKIDITGLTDRQSKTIREGREILKKDLSKIRLLIND
;
A
#
# COMPACT_ATOMS: atom_id res chain seq x y z
N MET A 1 12.79 37.87 10.31
CA MET A 1 12.31 36.62 10.93
C MET A 1 12.80 35.51 10.04
N ASP A 2 13.71 34.67 10.55
CA ASP A 2 14.27 33.57 9.75
C ASP A 2 13.18 32.55 9.44
N ASN A 3 12.79 32.45 8.17
CA ASN A 3 11.94 31.38 7.69
C ASN A 3 12.76 30.09 7.69
N LYS A 4 12.65 29.32 8.78
CA LYS A 4 13.24 28.00 8.91
C LYS A 4 12.60 27.03 7.91
N THR A 5 13.42 26.14 7.37
CA THR A 5 13.00 25.15 6.40
C THR A 5 12.61 23.82 7.05
N CYS A 6 11.64 23.12 6.44
CA CYS A 6 11.17 21.82 6.89
C CYS A 6 11.21 20.79 5.76
N PHE A 7 11.49 19.53 6.10
CA PHE A 7 11.33 18.38 5.23
C PHE A 7 10.67 17.23 6.00
N VAL A 8 9.80 16.48 5.34
CA VAL A 8 9.02 15.38 5.93
C VAL A 8 9.48 14.05 5.36
N VAL A 9 9.86 13.16 6.26
CA VAL A 9 10.29 11.78 6.01
C VAL A 9 9.15 10.86 6.44
N MET A 10 8.49 10.18 5.51
CA MET A 10 7.41 9.24 5.83
C MET A 10 7.09 8.33 4.65
N GLY A 11 6.42 7.22 4.93
CA GLY A 11 5.74 6.44 3.87
C GLY A 11 4.57 7.22 3.26
N PHE A 12 3.95 6.64 2.24
CA PHE A 12 2.81 7.23 1.55
C PHE A 12 1.69 6.22 1.33
N GLY A 13 0.49 6.72 1.06
CA GLY A 13 -0.70 5.89 0.89
C GLY A 13 -1.13 5.20 2.18
N THR A 14 -2.01 4.21 2.03
CA THR A 14 -2.41 3.35 3.15
C THR A 14 -1.41 2.22 3.29
N LYS A 15 -0.83 2.06 4.49
CA LYS A 15 0.17 1.04 4.78
C LYS A 15 -0.15 0.33 6.10
N LYS A 16 0.21 -0.94 6.19
CA LYS A 16 0.07 -1.72 7.42
C LYS A 16 1.16 -1.37 8.41
N ILE A 17 0.81 -1.33 9.69
CA ILE A 17 1.80 -1.40 10.76
C ILE A 17 2.36 -2.84 10.77
N PRO A 18 3.69 -3.04 10.70
CA PRO A 18 4.26 -4.38 10.62
C PRO A 18 3.81 -5.28 11.76
N ASN A 19 3.62 -6.56 11.46
CA ASN A 19 3.14 -7.58 12.41
C ASN A 19 1.73 -7.34 12.96
N THR A 20 0.95 -6.42 12.35
CA THR A 20 -0.46 -6.19 12.67
C THR A 20 -1.29 -6.12 11.39
N ASN A 21 -2.62 -6.14 11.52
CA ASN A 21 -3.56 -5.87 10.43
C ASN A 21 -4.08 -4.42 10.44
N ILE A 22 -3.41 -3.54 11.19
CA ILE A 22 -3.83 -2.14 11.33
C ILE A 22 -3.27 -1.35 10.15
N GLU A 23 -4.17 -0.79 9.36
CA GLU A 23 -3.84 0.06 8.23
C GLU A 23 -3.93 1.54 8.58
N VAL A 24 -2.88 2.28 8.27
CA VAL A 24 -2.79 3.72 8.50
C VAL A 24 -2.74 4.43 7.15
N ASP A 25 -3.65 5.38 6.96
CA ASP A 25 -3.63 6.29 5.81
C ASP A 25 -2.60 7.39 6.07
N LEU A 26 -1.38 7.18 5.58
CA LEU A 26 -0.28 8.13 5.74
C LEU A 26 -0.51 9.41 4.92
N ASN A 27 -1.33 9.37 3.88
CA ASN A 27 -1.70 10.58 3.15
C ASN A 27 -2.64 11.46 3.96
N PHE A 28 -3.59 10.88 4.71
CA PHE A 28 -4.41 11.62 5.66
C PHE A 28 -3.55 12.27 6.76
N VAL A 29 -2.66 11.49 7.40
CA VAL A 29 -1.73 12.00 8.42
C VAL A 29 -0.90 13.16 7.87
N TYR A 30 -0.40 13.04 6.64
CA TYR A 30 0.37 14.09 6.01
C TYR A 30 -0.46 15.34 5.70
N ASN A 31 -1.56 15.19 4.94
CA ASN A 31 -2.31 16.30 4.37
C ASN A 31 -3.16 17.06 5.40
N GLU A 32 -3.69 16.36 6.40
CA GLU A 32 -4.59 16.96 7.38
C GLU A 32 -3.86 17.40 8.65
N LEU A 33 -2.84 16.64 9.08
CA LEU A 33 -2.17 16.87 10.36
C LEU A 33 -0.78 17.52 10.19
N ILE A 34 0.16 16.85 9.52
CA ILE A 34 1.57 17.28 9.48
C ILE A 34 1.72 18.57 8.67
N LYS A 35 1.31 18.57 7.39
CA LYS A 35 1.48 19.70 6.47
C LYS A 35 0.80 20.98 6.95
N PRO A 36 -0.47 20.96 7.41
CA PRO A 36 -1.12 22.16 7.95
C PRO A 36 -0.42 22.69 9.21
N THR A 37 0.10 21.81 10.06
CA THR A 37 0.87 22.22 11.25
C THR A 37 2.15 22.95 10.85
N ILE A 38 2.92 22.42 9.89
CA ILE A 38 4.12 23.07 9.34
C ILE A 38 3.81 24.47 8.80
N ILE A 39 2.75 24.59 7.98
CA ILE A 39 2.32 25.85 7.37
C ILE A 39 1.93 26.87 8.45
N SER A 40 1.12 26.46 9.45
CA SER A 40 0.72 27.34 10.56
C SER A 40 1.91 27.87 11.37
N LYS A 41 3.01 27.10 11.43
CA LYS A 41 4.27 27.47 12.10
C LYS A 41 5.22 28.29 11.23
N LYS A 42 4.78 28.67 10.03
CA LYS A 42 5.50 29.51 9.05
C LYS A 42 6.84 28.92 8.63
N LEU A 43 6.94 27.59 8.58
CA LEU A 43 8.07 26.91 7.99
C LEU A 43 7.88 26.81 6.47
N THR A 44 8.98 26.90 5.72
CA THR A 44 8.96 26.75 4.25
C THR A 44 9.60 25.43 3.83
N SER A 45 9.26 24.92 2.66
CA SER A 45 9.96 23.76 2.10
C SER A 45 11.32 24.18 1.51
N VAL A 46 12.24 23.23 1.43
CA VAL A 46 13.54 23.38 0.74
C VAL A 46 13.43 23.31 -0.79
N TYR A 47 12.28 22.93 -1.34
CA TYR A 47 12.04 22.71 -2.78
C TYR A 47 11.04 23.67 -3.43
N GLY A 48 10.23 24.39 -2.65
CA GLY A 48 9.20 25.29 -3.18
C GLY A 48 8.14 25.66 -2.15
N GLN A 49 6.98 26.17 -2.61
CA GLN A 49 5.84 26.41 -1.72
C GLN A 49 5.16 25.10 -1.36
N GLU A 50 5.12 24.81 -0.06
CA GLU A 50 4.37 23.71 0.57
C GLU A 50 4.69 22.27 0.10
N GLN A 51 5.82 22.04 -0.58
CA GLN A 51 6.27 20.70 -1.00
C GLN A 51 7.21 20.09 0.03
N PHE A 52 6.69 19.53 1.13
CA PHE A 52 7.52 19.08 2.24
C PHE A 52 7.99 17.62 2.12
N ARG A 53 7.37 16.81 1.27
CA ARG A 53 7.70 15.39 1.06
C ARG A 53 8.27 15.15 -0.35
N ALA A 54 9.17 14.19 -0.48
CA ALA A 54 9.92 13.97 -1.73
C ALA A 54 9.04 13.68 -2.97
N ASP A 55 7.91 13.00 -2.78
CA ASP A 55 6.96 12.64 -3.85
C ASP A 55 6.10 13.81 -4.35
N GLU A 56 6.05 14.93 -3.61
CA GLU A 56 5.44 16.20 -4.04
C GLU A 56 6.41 17.06 -4.85
N VAL A 57 7.71 16.78 -4.80
CA VAL A 57 8.72 17.58 -5.46
C VAL A 57 8.72 17.28 -6.94
N TYR A 58 8.32 18.27 -7.72
CA TYR A 58 8.41 18.21 -9.17
C TYR A 58 9.84 18.46 -9.63
N THR A 59 10.52 17.42 -10.12
CA THR A 59 11.93 17.48 -10.52
C THR A 59 12.29 16.39 -11.53
N THR A 60 13.25 16.68 -12.41
CA THR A 60 13.88 15.69 -13.30
C THR A 60 15.03 14.94 -12.62
N GLN A 61 15.37 15.32 -11.37
CA GLN A 61 16.40 14.65 -10.60
C GLN A 61 15.87 13.35 -10.00
N SER A 62 16.76 12.37 -9.81
CA SER A 62 16.42 11.13 -9.11
C SER A 62 15.80 11.43 -7.74
N ILE A 63 14.75 10.68 -7.37
CA ILE A 63 14.12 10.80 -6.04
C ILE A 63 15.15 10.67 -4.91
N THR A 64 16.19 9.86 -5.11
CA THR A 64 17.31 9.69 -4.18
C THR A 64 18.03 10.99 -3.88
N LYS A 65 18.42 11.72 -4.92
CA LYS A 65 19.06 13.04 -4.77
C LYS A 65 18.10 14.03 -4.10
N THR A 66 16.82 13.98 -4.44
CA THR A 66 15.79 14.82 -3.83
C THR A 66 15.68 14.59 -2.33
N PHE A 67 15.47 13.37 -1.83
CA PHE A 67 15.34 13.20 -0.38
C PHE A 67 16.67 13.47 0.36
N ILE A 68 17.84 13.09 -0.19
CA ILE A 68 19.14 13.32 0.44
C ILE A 68 19.41 14.82 0.63
N GLU A 69 19.24 15.60 -0.44
CA GLU A 69 19.42 17.05 -0.35
C GLU A 69 18.39 17.68 0.59
N GLY A 70 17.18 17.13 0.67
CA GLY A 70 16.09 17.68 1.44
C GLY A 70 16.36 17.57 2.93
N ILE A 71 16.73 16.36 3.36
CA ILE A 71 17.14 16.05 4.73
C ILE A 71 18.34 16.88 5.16
N PHE A 72 19.32 17.06 4.28
CA PHE A 72 20.54 17.79 4.58
C PHE A 72 20.32 19.30 4.68
N LYS A 73 19.53 19.88 3.75
CA LYS A 73 19.28 21.33 3.67
C LYS A 73 18.27 21.80 4.71
N ALA A 74 17.30 20.96 5.09
CA ALA A 74 16.25 21.35 6.02
C ALA A 74 16.80 21.69 7.41
N ASP A 75 16.31 22.78 7.99
CA ASP A 75 16.56 23.12 9.39
C ASP A 75 15.90 22.07 10.31
N ILE A 76 14.65 21.73 10.03
CA ILE A 76 13.83 20.79 10.81
C ILE A 76 13.44 19.61 9.93
N VAL A 77 13.56 18.40 10.45
CA VAL A 77 13.00 17.19 9.81
C VAL A 77 11.93 16.59 10.70
N ILE A 78 10.77 16.34 10.12
CA ILE A 78 9.68 15.59 10.76
C ILE A 78 9.66 14.19 10.14
N ALA A 79 9.91 13.16 10.95
CA ALA A 79 9.95 11.77 10.52
C ALA A 79 8.77 11.00 11.11
N ASP A 80 7.83 10.55 10.28
CA ASP A 80 6.77 9.64 10.70
C ASP A 80 7.17 8.19 10.43
N ILE A 81 7.44 7.44 11.50
CA ILE A 81 7.89 6.05 11.45
C ILE A 81 6.77 5.04 11.69
N THR A 82 5.50 5.48 11.66
CA THR A 82 4.33 4.67 12.03
C THR A 82 4.27 3.32 11.32
N THR A 83 4.65 3.22 10.06
CA THR A 83 4.59 1.94 9.33
C THR A 83 5.93 1.22 9.26
N LEU A 84 6.96 1.73 9.96
CA LEU A 84 8.36 1.30 9.85
C LEU A 84 8.80 1.12 8.39
N ASN A 85 8.33 2.02 7.52
CA ASN A 85 8.70 2.03 6.12
C ASN A 85 10.24 2.07 6.02
N GLN A 86 10.83 1.10 5.33
CA GLN A 86 12.29 0.93 5.28
C GLN A 86 13.01 2.18 4.76
N ASN A 87 12.42 2.88 3.78
CA ASN A 87 12.96 4.13 3.24
C ASN A 87 12.90 5.24 4.31
N ALA A 88 11.76 5.41 5.00
CA ALA A 88 11.63 6.40 6.06
C ALA A 88 12.61 6.16 7.23
N ILE A 89 12.84 4.90 7.60
CA ILE A 89 13.83 4.52 8.61
C ILE A 89 15.26 4.84 8.14
N TYR A 90 15.60 4.53 6.89
CA TYR A 90 16.89 4.88 6.30
C TYR A 90 17.11 6.41 6.29
N GLU A 91 16.10 7.17 5.87
CA GLU A 91 16.10 8.62 5.84
C GLU A 91 16.24 9.26 7.23
N LEU A 92 15.58 8.70 8.26
CA LEU A 92 15.77 9.11 9.66
C LEU A 92 17.22 8.86 10.12
N GLY A 93 17.77 7.68 9.81
CA GLY A 93 19.18 7.38 10.10
C GLY A 93 20.14 8.36 9.42
N LEU A 94 19.87 8.71 8.15
CA LEU A 94 20.64 9.70 7.41
C LEU A 94 20.54 11.09 8.05
N ARG A 95 19.35 11.50 8.51
CA ARG A 95 19.16 12.75 9.24
C ARG A 95 19.98 12.77 10.53
N HIS A 96 19.89 11.71 11.33
CA HIS A 96 20.69 11.58 12.55
C HIS A 96 22.19 11.65 12.24
N ALA A 97 22.63 11.13 11.10
CA ALA A 97 24.04 11.18 10.72
C ALA A 97 24.49 12.57 10.23
N MET A 98 23.58 13.36 9.65
CA MET A 98 23.89 14.63 8.99
C MET A 98 23.77 15.86 9.88
N LYS A 99 22.91 15.81 10.91
CA LYS A 99 22.60 16.99 11.75
C LYS A 99 22.50 16.61 13.23
N PRO A 100 23.00 17.47 14.14
CA PRO A 100 22.99 17.19 15.57
C PRO A 100 21.61 17.35 16.22
N LYS A 101 20.71 18.14 15.61
CA LYS A 101 19.44 18.53 16.24
C LYS A 101 18.28 18.73 15.25
N SER A 102 17.12 19.04 15.80
CA SER A 102 15.89 19.44 15.13
C SER A 102 15.25 18.30 14.32
N THR A 103 15.25 17.10 14.91
CA THR A 103 14.57 15.92 14.36
C THR A 103 13.37 15.59 15.23
N ILE A 104 12.17 15.67 14.66
CA ILE A 104 10.90 15.39 15.35
C ILE A 104 10.38 14.05 14.82
N ILE A 105 10.18 13.08 15.71
CA ILE A 105 9.71 11.74 15.31
C ILE A 105 8.24 11.57 15.71
N LEU A 106 7.39 11.15 14.78
CA LEU A 106 6.01 10.72 15.03
C LEU A 106 5.94 9.19 14.93
N CYS A 107 5.15 8.57 15.80
CA CYS A 107 4.93 7.14 15.76
C CYS A 107 3.60 6.75 16.38
N ASP A 108 2.88 5.87 15.70
CA ASP A 108 1.69 5.23 16.24
C ASP A 108 1.98 4.36 17.49
N ASN A 109 0.99 4.25 18.38
CA ASN A 109 1.04 3.48 19.63
C ASN A 109 1.17 1.97 19.41
N HIS A 110 0.56 1.41 18.37
CA HIS A 110 0.68 0.00 18.00
C HIS A 110 2.10 -0.29 17.51
N THR A 111 2.67 0.61 16.71
CA THR A 111 4.06 0.54 16.25
C THR A 111 5.05 0.65 17.39
N ALA A 112 4.75 1.46 18.42
CA ALA A 112 5.56 1.60 19.63
C ALA A 112 5.74 0.26 20.38
N GLN A 113 4.83 -0.70 20.20
CA GLN A 113 4.93 -2.03 20.81
C GLN A 113 5.91 -2.95 20.06
N ILE A 114 6.29 -2.60 18.84
CA ILE A 114 7.25 -3.35 18.04
C ILE A 114 8.66 -3.01 18.54
N LYS A 115 9.42 -4.03 18.93
CA LYS A 115 10.80 -3.85 19.37
C LYS A 115 11.66 -3.35 18.22
N PHE A 116 12.10 -2.10 18.31
CA PHE A 116 13.11 -1.51 17.44
C PHE A 116 14.12 -0.78 18.33
N PHE A 117 15.07 -1.56 18.85
CA PHE A 117 16.01 -1.17 19.90
C PHE A 117 16.67 0.19 19.68
N ASP A 118 17.22 0.44 18.49
CA ASP A 118 18.03 1.64 18.23
C ASP A 118 17.24 2.97 18.18
N ILE A 119 15.92 2.92 17.99
CA ILE A 119 15.07 4.13 17.91
C ILE A 119 14.00 4.20 19.01
N GLN A 120 13.76 3.12 19.74
CA GLN A 120 12.66 2.98 20.68
C GLN A 120 12.69 4.04 21.80
N ASP A 121 13.89 4.35 22.30
CA ASP A 121 14.09 5.28 23.41
C ASP A 121 14.20 6.75 22.98
N LEU A 122 14.18 7.02 21.66
CA LEU A 122 14.18 8.39 21.17
C LEU A 122 12.86 9.10 21.51
N PRO A 123 12.86 10.41 21.81
CA PRO A 123 11.64 11.19 22.00
C PRO A 123 10.73 11.12 20.77
N GLN A 124 9.49 10.69 20.97
CA GLN A 124 8.51 10.48 19.91
C GLN A 124 7.17 11.10 20.28
N ILE A 125 6.55 11.80 19.34
CA ILE A 125 5.14 12.18 19.43
C ILE A 125 4.33 10.92 19.13
N ARG A 126 3.72 10.38 20.20
CA ARG A 126 2.87 9.19 20.13
C ARG A 126 1.43 9.54 19.78
N TYR A 127 0.83 8.78 18.88
CA TYR A 127 -0.58 8.92 18.52
C TYR A 127 -1.27 7.58 18.33
N ASP A 128 -2.60 7.60 18.32
CA ASP A 128 -3.45 6.45 18.02
C ASP A 128 -4.13 6.64 16.66
N SER A 129 -3.70 5.88 15.66
CA SER A 129 -4.19 5.99 14.29
C SER A 129 -5.67 5.67 14.17
N ASP A 130 -6.21 4.85 15.08
CA ASP A 130 -7.63 4.47 15.09
C ASP A 130 -8.52 5.63 15.56
N LYS A 131 -7.95 6.60 16.29
CA LYS A 131 -8.65 7.75 16.85
C LYS A 131 -8.37 9.07 16.13
N LEU A 132 -7.64 9.04 15.01
CA LEU A 132 -7.33 10.27 14.25
C LEU A 132 -8.56 10.98 13.67
N ASN A 133 -9.69 10.28 13.55
CA ASN A 133 -10.98 10.87 13.22
C ASN A 133 -11.67 11.56 14.40
N GLU A 134 -11.21 11.34 15.64
CA GLU A 134 -11.69 12.01 16.84
C GLU A 134 -11.02 13.38 16.97
N TYR A 135 -11.83 14.45 17.02
CA TYR A 135 -11.34 15.82 17.11
C TYR A 135 -10.36 16.05 18.27
N SER A 136 -10.60 15.41 19.42
CA SER A 136 -9.74 15.52 20.62
C SER A 136 -8.34 14.97 20.38
N GLU A 137 -8.23 13.80 19.76
CA GLU A 137 -6.93 13.16 19.51
C GLU A 137 -6.17 13.92 18.41
N PHE A 138 -6.87 14.24 17.32
CA PHE A 138 -6.30 15.03 16.24
C PHE A 138 -5.72 16.36 16.74
N LYS A 139 -6.49 17.11 17.55
CA LYS A 139 -6.06 18.39 18.11
C LYS A 139 -4.88 18.23 19.07
N ARG A 140 -4.90 17.19 19.92
CA ARG A 140 -3.80 16.88 20.84
C ARG A 140 -2.48 16.71 20.09
N ILE A 141 -2.49 15.94 19.00
CA ILE A 141 -1.28 15.67 18.21
C ILE A 141 -0.83 16.94 17.48
N GLN A 142 -1.77 17.71 16.93
CA GLN A 142 -1.47 19.00 16.29
C GLN A 142 -0.80 19.99 17.25
N GLU A 143 -1.29 20.07 18.49
CA GLU A 143 -0.72 20.91 19.56
C GLU A 143 0.67 20.42 19.99
N LEU A 144 0.86 19.10 20.13
CA LEU A 144 2.17 18.52 20.42
C LEU A 144 3.17 18.80 19.30
N LEU A 145 2.83 18.48 18.06
CA LEU A 145 3.69 18.73 16.90
C LEU A 145 4.05 20.22 16.80
N SER A 146 3.07 21.09 17.02
CA SER A 146 3.27 22.53 17.11
C SER A 146 4.32 22.92 18.17
N GLY A 147 4.23 22.37 19.38
CA GLY A 147 5.18 22.65 20.46
C GLY A 147 6.59 22.12 20.16
N TYR A 148 6.71 20.93 19.59
CA TYR A 148 8.00 20.37 19.17
C TYR A 148 8.66 21.20 18.06
N ILE A 149 7.88 21.71 17.10
CA ILE A 149 8.37 22.64 16.07
C ILE A 149 8.89 23.93 16.72
N ASP A 150 8.15 24.53 17.65
CA ASP A 150 8.59 25.75 18.33
C ASP A 150 9.88 25.52 19.13
N ASN A 151 10.00 24.38 19.83
CA ASN A 151 11.21 24.00 20.53
C ASN A 151 12.40 23.82 19.56
N ALA A 152 12.19 23.14 18.43
CA ALA A 152 13.23 22.94 17.43
C ALA A 152 13.72 24.29 16.84
N LYS A 153 12.80 25.22 16.55
CA LYS A 153 13.13 26.57 16.05
C LYS A 153 13.97 27.39 17.03
N ASN A 154 13.69 27.24 18.32
CA ASN A 154 14.30 28.05 19.38
C ASN A 154 15.49 27.35 20.06
N SER A 155 15.79 26.10 19.70
CA SER A 155 16.90 25.33 20.27
C SER A 155 18.27 25.93 19.93
N ASP A 156 19.12 26.10 20.94
CA ASP A 156 20.49 26.56 20.77
C ASP A 156 21.42 25.46 20.24
N ASP A 157 22.64 25.81 19.85
CA ASP A 157 23.59 24.89 19.23
C ASP A 157 24.23 23.89 20.20
N HIS A 158 23.96 23.99 21.50
CA HIS A 158 24.38 23.00 22.51
C HIS A 158 23.36 21.86 22.65
N PHE A 159 22.12 22.05 22.21
CA PHE A 159 21.11 21.00 22.20
C PHE A 159 21.40 19.96 21.10
N ILE A 160 21.39 18.68 21.46
CA ILE A 160 21.63 17.55 20.56
C ILE A 160 20.54 16.50 20.79
N ASP A 161 19.70 16.27 19.77
CA ASP A 161 18.70 15.19 19.76
C ASP A 161 19.13 13.96 18.93
N SER A 162 20.16 14.12 18.10
CA SER A 162 20.69 13.00 17.32
C SER A 162 21.55 12.07 18.19
N PRO A 163 21.26 10.76 18.22
CA PRO A 163 22.06 9.80 18.98
C PRO A 163 23.51 9.71 18.50
N VAL A 164 23.76 10.12 17.25
CA VAL A 164 25.06 9.98 16.61
C VAL A 164 26.02 11.10 17.02
N PHE A 165 25.50 12.28 17.36
CA PHE A 165 26.30 13.43 17.76
C PHE A 165 26.56 13.52 19.28
N HIS A 166 25.84 12.75 20.10
CA HIS A 166 25.97 12.78 21.57
C HIS A 166 27.40 12.55 22.08
N SER A 167 28.16 11.67 21.41
CA SER A 167 29.53 11.34 21.81
C SER A 167 30.60 12.20 21.13
N ASN A 168 30.21 13.20 20.32
CA ASN A 168 31.13 14.07 19.56
C ASN A 168 32.21 13.30 18.75
N LEU A 169 31.87 12.09 18.28
CA LEU A 169 32.82 11.20 17.59
C LEU A 169 33.18 11.68 16.19
N TYR A 170 32.31 12.45 15.53
CA TYR A 170 32.61 13.05 14.24
C TYR A 170 31.86 14.38 14.02
N ARG A 171 32.29 15.11 12.99
CA ARG A 171 31.64 16.32 12.49
C ARG A 171 31.37 16.17 10.99
N VAL A 172 30.28 16.74 10.52
CA VAL A 172 29.94 16.77 9.09
C VAL A 172 30.66 17.94 8.43
N ILE A 173 31.46 17.65 7.40
CA ILE A 173 32.11 18.67 6.57
C ILE A 173 31.35 18.72 5.25
N SER A 174 30.67 19.83 4.99
CA SER A 174 29.99 20.04 3.72
C SER A 174 30.93 20.68 2.70
N ASN A 175 30.88 20.18 1.46
CA ASN A 175 31.57 20.84 0.37
C ASN A 175 30.81 22.13 0.02
N SER A 176 31.52 23.27 0.01
CA SER A 176 30.96 24.61 -0.26
C SER A 176 30.33 24.79 -1.66
N LEU A 177 30.37 23.77 -2.52
CA LEU A 177 29.77 23.77 -3.86
C LEU A 177 28.24 23.58 -3.86
N THR A 178 27.60 23.42 -2.70
CA THR A 178 26.14 23.25 -2.60
C THR A 178 25.33 24.55 -2.64
N SER A 179 25.96 25.73 -2.68
CA SER A 179 25.28 27.03 -2.55
C SER A 179 24.88 27.71 -3.86
N SER A 180 25.16 27.14 -5.04
CA SER A 180 24.94 27.83 -6.32
C SER A 180 24.18 27.04 -7.39
N GLN A 181 23.31 26.13 -7.00
CA GLN A 181 22.23 25.66 -7.88
C GLN A 181 20.90 25.91 -7.17
N SER A 182 20.40 27.14 -7.32
CA SER A 182 18.97 27.40 -7.20
C SER A 182 18.30 26.53 -8.26
N ASN A 183 17.76 25.37 -7.85
CA ASN A 183 16.86 24.61 -8.68
C ASN A 183 15.63 25.50 -8.89
N THR A 184 15.61 26.27 -9.97
CA THR A 184 14.39 26.87 -10.46
C THR A 184 13.49 25.70 -10.84
N ALA A 185 12.53 25.39 -9.97
CA ALA A 185 11.37 24.58 -10.36
C ALA A 185 10.75 25.30 -11.56
N THR A 186 11.06 24.81 -12.76
CA THR A 186 10.44 25.33 -13.98
C THR A 186 8.94 25.11 -13.84
N SER A 187 8.18 26.20 -13.84
CA SER A 187 6.72 26.24 -13.79
C SER A 187 6.07 25.71 -15.07
N ASN A 188 6.55 24.57 -15.57
CA ASN A 188 5.89 23.81 -16.62
C ASN A 188 5.01 22.75 -15.92
N SER A 189 3.76 22.70 -16.37
CA SER A 189 2.62 21.94 -15.83
C SER A 189 2.78 20.41 -15.89
N GLN A 190 3.79 19.83 -15.27
CA GLN A 190 3.89 18.39 -15.07
C GLN A 190 3.58 18.03 -13.61
N GLN A 191 2.80 16.96 -13.44
CA GLN A 191 2.24 16.49 -12.18
C GLN A 191 3.31 15.80 -11.31
N SER A 192 3.20 15.93 -9.98
CA SER A 192 4.00 15.19 -9.00
C SER A 192 3.72 13.68 -9.03
N TRP A 193 4.59 12.86 -8.43
CA TRP A 193 4.38 11.39 -8.39
C TRP A 193 3.12 11.00 -7.62
N SER A 194 2.79 11.75 -6.56
CA SER A 194 1.55 11.58 -5.81
C SER A 194 0.31 11.86 -6.67
N GLU A 195 0.33 12.95 -7.44
CA GLU A 195 -0.76 13.31 -8.36
C GLU A 195 -0.90 12.30 -9.49
N LEU A 196 0.21 11.88 -10.11
CA LEU A 196 0.22 10.84 -11.14
C LEU A 196 -0.35 9.52 -10.61
N THR A 197 -0.02 9.14 -9.38
CA THR A 197 -0.59 7.94 -8.74
C THR A 197 -2.11 8.04 -8.58
N LYS A 198 -2.63 9.22 -8.20
CA LYS A 198 -4.09 9.45 -8.11
C LYS A 198 -4.74 9.34 -9.49
N VAL A 199 -4.16 9.98 -10.52
CA VAL A 199 -4.66 9.91 -11.90
C VAL A 199 -4.68 8.47 -12.41
N ALA A 200 -3.59 7.72 -12.22
CA ALA A 200 -3.50 6.33 -12.63
C ALA A 200 -4.54 5.44 -11.92
N ASN A 201 -4.82 5.70 -10.65
CA ASN A 201 -5.87 5.01 -9.89
C ASN A 201 -7.28 5.30 -10.45
N THR A 202 -7.59 6.57 -10.71
CA THR A 202 -8.86 6.96 -11.33
C THR A 202 -9.05 6.29 -12.69
N LEU A 203 -8.05 6.35 -13.57
CA LEU A 203 -8.09 5.70 -14.89
C LEU A 203 -8.31 4.18 -14.77
N LYS A 204 -7.57 3.52 -13.87
CA LYS A 204 -7.74 2.08 -13.57
C LYS A 204 -9.16 1.76 -13.13
N ASP A 205 -9.75 2.55 -12.25
CA ASP A 205 -11.09 2.31 -11.71
C ASP A 205 -12.21 2.61 -12.73
N SER A 206 -11.94 3.51 -13.68
CA SER A 206 -12.75 3.76 -14.89
C SER A 206 -12.45 2.80 -16.05
N GLN A 207 -11.66 1.75 -15.83
CA GLN A 207 -11.28 0.73 -16.83
C GLN A 207 -10.46 1.25 -18.04
N GLN A 208 -9.83 2.42 -17.91
CA GLN A 208 -8.89 2.98 -18.89
C GLN A 208 -7.48 2.43 -18.64
N TYR A 209 -7.32 1.12 -18.89
CA TYR A 209 -6.13 0.37 -18.46
C TYR A 209 -4.86 0.73 -19.25
N VAL A 210 -4.98 1.10 -20.53
CA VAL A 210 -3.82 1.45 -21.36
C VAL A 210 -3.16 2.71 -20.81
N GLU A 211 -3.96 3.74 -20.57
CA GLU A 211 -3.52 5.02 -20.02
C GLU A 211 -3.02 4.86 -18.58
N ALA A 212 -3.71 4.08 -17.75
CA ALA A 212 -3.28 3.79 -16.39
C ALA A 212 -1.90 3.10 -16.34
N GLU A 213 -1.67 2.09 -17.20
CA GLU A 213 -0.36 1.40 -17.26
C GLU A 213 0.78 2.34 -17.65
N ILE A 214 0.55 3.24 -18.63
CA ILE A 214 1.56 4.22 -19.05
C ILE A 214 2.00 5.09 -17.87
N ILE A 215 1.04 5.58 -17.08
CA ILE A 215 1.35 6.43 -15.92
C ILE A 215 2.05 5.64 -14.82
N TYR A 216 1.59 4.43 -14.50
CA TYR A 216 2.30 3.58 -13.52
C TYR A 216 3.73 3.28 -13.96
N LYS A 217 3.94 2.97 -15.25
CA LYS A 217 5.27 2.72 -15.81
C LYS A 217 6.16 3.95 -15.71
N GLN A 218 5.62 5.14 -16.00
CA GLN A 218 6.35 6.40 -15.86
C GLN A 218 6.82 6.61 -14.41
N ILE A 219 5.98 6.32 -13.42
CA ILE A 219 6.34 6.43 -12.01
C ILE A 219 7.45 5.42 -11.67
N LEU A 220 7.31 4.16 -12.07
CA LEU A 220 8.31 3.11 -11.81
C LEU A 220 9.66 3.42 -12.48
N ASP A 221 9.66 3.97 -13.70
CA ASP A 221 10.87 4.34 -14.44
C ASP A 221 11.64 5.50 -13.80
N SER A 222 11.00 6.28 -12.93
CA SER A 222 11.69 7.29 -12.11
C SER A 222 12.55 6.69 -10.99
N GLY A 223 12.42 5.39 -10.74
CA GLY A 223 13.00 4.69 -9.59
C GLY A 223 12.10 4.70 -8.35
N PHE A 224 10.91 5.29 -8.42
CA PHE A 224 9.92 5.25 -7.34
C PHE A 224 9.13 3.93 -7.39
N VAL A 225 9.65 2.92 -6.69
CA VAL A 225 9.08 1.57 -6.65
C VAL A 225 8.37 1.34 -5.31
N ASP A 226 7.08 1.03 -5.37
CA ASP A 226 6.24 0.66 -4.23
C ASP A 226 5.22 -0.38 -4.64
N ASP A 227 4.88 -1.27 -3.70
CA ASP A 227 4.01 -2.42 -3.94
C ASP A 227 2.62 -2.04 -4.48
N GLU A 228 2.03 -0.91 -4.06
CA GLU A 228 0.73 -0.46 -4.59
C GLU A 228 0.83 -0.01 -6.05
N ILE A 229 1.94 0.65 -6.41
CA ILE A 229 2.22 1.12 -7.78
C ILE A 229 2.49 -0.08 -8.68
N VAL A 230 3.26 -1.06 -8.20
CA VAL A 230 3.52 -2.31 -8.93
C VAL A 230 2.23 -3.12 -9.11
N ALA A 231 1.37 -3.19 -8.09
CA ALA A 231 0.05 -3.83 -8.21
C ALA A 231 -0.84 -3.12 -9.23
N GLY A 232 -0.87 -1.78 -9.21
CA GLY A 232 -1.58 -0.96 -10.20
C GLY A 232 -1.07 -1.19 -11.63
N TYR A 233 0.25 -1.21 -11.80
CA TYR A 233 0.90 -1.50 -13.09
C TYR A 233 0.53 -2.88 -13.62
N LEU A 234 0.70 -3.92 -12.80
CA LEU A 234 0.40 -5.30 -13.16
C LEU A 234 -1.08 -5.48 -13.52
N LEU A 235 -1.98 -4.92 -12.71
CA LEU A 235 -3.43 -5.01 -12.94
C LEU A 235 -3.82 -4.37 -14.26
N SER A 236 -3.35 -3.14 -14.51
CA SER A 236 -3.63 -2.44 -15.76
C SER A 236 -3.05 -3.19 -16.95
N SER A 237 -1.81 -3.69 -16.85
CA SER A 237 -1.16 -4.43 -17.95
C SER A 237 -1.98 -5.63 -18.42
N TYR A 238 -2.42 -6.50 -17.51
CA TYR A 238 -3.15 -7.70 -17.93
C TYR A 238 -4.60 -7.38 -18.35
N LYS A 239 -5.21 -6.34 -17.77
CA LYS A 239 -6.60 -5.95 -18.06
C LYS A 239 -6.79 -5.24 -19.39
N LYS A 240 -5.74 -4.67 -19.99
CA LYS A 240 -5.79 -4.12 -21.37
C LYS A 240 -6.37 -5.12 -22.36
N ASP A 241 -5.94 -6.38 -22.25
CA ASP A 241 -6.46 -7.49 -23.04
C ASP A 241 -6.33 -8.78 -22.24
N GLU A 242 -7.40 -9.14 -21.53
CA GLU A 242 -7.45 -10.36 -20.73
C GLU A 242 -7.85 -11.61 -21.54
N THR A 243 -8.03 -11.46 -22.86
CA THR A 243 -8.38 -12.55 -23.79
C THR A 243 -7.19 -13.04 -24.62
N ASN A 244 -6.07 -12.34 -24.55
CA ASN A 244 -4.86 -12.63 -25.29
C ASN A 244 -3.76 -13.20 -24.36
N VAL A 245 -3.37 -14.47 -24.60
CA VAL A 245 -2.35 -15.17 -23.80
C VAL A 245 -1.00 -14.46 -23.84
N ASP A 246 -0.63 -13.82 -24.95
CA ASP A 246 0.65 -13.12 -25.06
C ASP A 246 0.66 -11.86 -24.18
N ASN A 247 -0.46 -11.11 -24.12
CA ASN A 247 -0.58 -9.96 -23.19
C ASN A 247 -0.52 -10.42 -21.72
N LEU A 248 -1.15 -11.55 -21.39
CA LEU A 248 -1.13 -12.12 -20.03
C LEU A 248 0.28 -12.53 -19.61
N LYS A 249 1.02 -13.22 -20.50
CA LYS A 249 2.41 -13.63 -20.24
C LYS A 249 3.36 -12.44 -20.21
N ASP A 250 3.21 -11.47 -21.10
CA ASP A 250 3.96 -10.21 -21.10
C ASP A 250 3.77 -9.46 -19.77
N SER A 251 2.53 -9.40 -19.28
CA SER A 251 2.22 -8.78 -17.98
C SER A 251 2.96 -9.44 -16.82
N GLN A 252 3.14 -10.77 -16.85
CA GLN A 252 3.94 -11.48 -15.85
C GLN A 252 5.43 -11.14 -15.97
N GLN A 253 5.97 -11.04 -17.18
CA GLN A 253 7.39 -10.69 -17.41
C GLN A 253 7.70 -9.26 -16.98
N LYS A 254 6.77 -8.32 -17.21
CA LYS A 254 6.87 -6.92 -16.81
C LYS A 254 7.02 -6.70 -15.29
N LEU A 255 6.66 -7.68 -14.47
CA LEU A 255 6.78 -7.61 -13.01
C LEU A 255 8.22 -7.83 -12.51
N ILE A 256 9.00 -8.63 -13.25
CA ILE A 256 10.31 -9.13 -12.84
C ILE A 256 11.31 -8.03 -12.43
N PRO A 257 11.37 -6.85 -13.10
CA PRO A 257 12.30 -5.80 -12.71
C PRO A 257 12.03 -5.20 -11.32
N TYR A 258 10.83 -5.36 -10.77
CA TYR A 258 10.39 -4.64 -9.57
C TYR A 258 10.28 -5.54 -8.33
N LEU A 259 10.00 -6.84 -8.50
CA LEU A 259 9.93 -7.79 -7.39
C LEU A 259 10.11 -9.25 -7.82
N ASP A 260 10.47 -10.11 -6.85
CA ASP A 260 10.40 -11.56 -6.99
C ASP A 260 9.04 -12.08 -6.49
N ILE A 261 8.26 -12.63 -7.42
CA ILE A 261 6.92 -13.17 -7.14
C ILE A 261 6.94 -14.37 -6.19
N LYS A 262 8.09 -15.05 -6.05
CA LYS A 262 8.24 -16.22 -5.17
C LYS A 262 8.40 -15.84 -3.70
N THR A 263 8.82 -14.60 -3.41
CA THR A 263 9.14 -14.16 -2.05
C THR A 263 8.23 -13.04 -1.55
N THR A 264 7.48 -12.39 -2.43
CA THR A 264 6.56 -11.32 -2.01
C THR A 264 5.46 -11.86 -1.09
N THR A 265 5.16 -11.09 -0.05
CA THR A 265 4.02 -11.29 0.84
C THR A 265 2.87 -10.33 0.53
N PHE A 266 3.00 -9.50 -0.52
CA PHE A 266 2.01 -8.49 -0.83
C PHE A 266 0.80 -9.10 -1.53
N HIS A 267 -0.25 -9.38 -0.76
CA HIS A 267 -1.41 -10.15 -1.17
C HIS A 267 -2.11 -9.61 -2.43
N LYS A 268 -2.14 -8.28 -2.66
CA LYS A 268 -2.75 -7.70 -3.87
C LYS A 268 -2.03 -8.16 -5.14
N ILE A 269 -0.69 -8.18 -5.14
CA ILE A 269 0.10 -8.67 -6.27
C ILE A 269 -0.10 -10.18 -6.44
N LEU A 270 -0.07 -10.96 -5.36
CA LEU A 270 -0.34 -12.40 -5.41
C LEU A 270 -1.73 -12.71 -5.98
N GLY A 271 -2.76 -11.97 -5.54
CA GLY A 271 -4.13 -12.09 -6.05
C GLY A 271 -4.24 -11.73 -7.53
N ILE A 272 -3.61 -10.64 -7.97
CA ILE A 272 -3.57 -10.26 -9.40
C ILE A 272 -2.84 -11.33 -10.22
N TYR A 273 -1.73 -11.86 -9.73
CA TYR A 273 -0.97 -12.91 -10.42
C TYR A 273 -1.78 -14.21 -10.55
N GLY A 274 -2.55 -14.57 -9.51
CA GLY A 274 -3.54 -15.64 -9.56
C GLY A 274 -4.65 -15.39 -10.57
N ALA A 275 -5.14 -14.15 -10.68
CA ALA A 275 -6.12 -13.76 -11.69
C ALA A 275 -5.58 -13.88 -13.12
N ILE A 276 -4.31 -13.53 -13.36
CA ILE A 276 -3.65 -13.70 -14.66
C ILE A 276 -3.61 -15.17 -15.06
N TYR A 277 -3.17 -16.07 -14.17
CA TYR A 277 -3.19 -17.51 -14.45
C TYR A 277 -4.60 -18.04 -14.72
N LEU A 278 -5.61 -17.55 -14.00
CA LEU A 278 -7.00 -17.92 -14.25
C LEU A 278 -7.47 -17.47 -15.65
N ARG A 279 -7.03 -16.30 -16.13
CA ARG A 279 -7.33 -15.85 -17.51
C ARG A 279 -6.61 -16.70 -18.56
N ILE A 280 -5.33 -17.05 -18.32
CA ILE A 280 -4.60 -17.98 -19.19
C ILE A 280 -5.34 -19.32 -19.25
N PHE A 281 -5.73 -19.87 -18.10
CA PHE A 281 -6.52 -21.10 -18.01
C PHE A 281 -7.81 -21.03 -18.83
N TYR A 282 -8.54 -19.91 -18.81
CA TYR A 282 -9.77 -19.79 -19.59
C TYR A 282 -9.55 -19.95 -21.09
N ILE A 283 -8.37 -19.59 -21.58
CA ILE A 283 -8.00 -19.70 -22.99
C ILE A 283 -7.40 -21.07 -23.30
N THR A 284 -6.45 -21.55 -22.47
CA THR A 284 -5.66 -22.77 -22.72
C THR A 284 -6.38 -24.05 -22.31
N LYS A 285 -7.29 -23.96 -21.34
CA LYS A 285 -7.89 -25.09 -20.60
C LYS A 285 -6.87 -26.04 -19.98
N ASN A 286 -5.63 -25.58 -19.76
CA ASN A 286 -4.58 -26.40 -19.16
C ASN A 286 -4.72 -26.43 -17.63
N LYS A 287 -4.82 -27.63 -17.06
CA LYS A 287 -4.92 -27.86 -15.61
C LYS A 287 -3.82 -27.15 -14.80
N ASN A 288 -2.59 -27.07 -15.32
CA ASN A 288 -1.47 -26.44 -14.62
C ASN A 288 -1.65 -24.93 -14.44
N ASP A 289 -2.35 -24.26 -15.37
CA ASP A 289 -2.66 -22.84 -15.25
C ASP A 289 -3.68 -22.61 -14.13
N LEU A 290 -4.71 -23.47 -14.01
CA LEU A 290 -5.66 -23.43 -12.90
C LEU A 290 -4.98 -23.72 -11.55
N LEU A 291 -4.11 -24.73 -11.49
CA LEU A 291 -3.36 -25.04 -10.26
C LEU A 291 -2.44 -23.88 -9.85
N SER A 292 -1.86 -23.17 -10.82
CA SER A 292 -1.08 -21.96 -10.56
C SER A 292 -1.96 -20.84 -9.99
N ALA A 293 -3.16 -20.62 -10.54
CA ALA A 293 -4.13 -19.67 -9.98
C ALA A 293 -4.49 -20.01 -8.53
N ILE A 294 -4.82 -21.29 -8.26
CA ILE A 294 -5.11 -21.79 -6.90
C ILE A 294 -3.93 -21.53 -5.96
N HIS A 295 -2.71 -21.81 -6.40
CA HIS A 295 -1.49 -21.59 -5.61
C HIS A 295 -1.33 -20.12 -5.20
N PHE A 296 -1.44 -19.19 -6.14
CA PHE A 296 -1.24 -17.76 -5.86
C PHE A 296 -2.36 -17.17 -5.00
N TYR A 297 -3.62 -17.57 -5.20
CA TYR A 297 -4.69 -17.18 -4.29
C TYR A 297 -4.51 -17.76 -2.88
N ARG A 298 -4.01 -19.00 -2.75
CA ARG A 298 -3.66 -19.59 -1.45
C ARG A 298 -2.56 -18.81 -0.75
N LEU A 299 -1.51 -18.40 -1.47
CA LEU A 299 -0.47 -17.54 -0.91
C LEU A 299 -1.04 -16.19 -0.47
N GLY A 300 -1.82 -15.53 -1.33
CA GLY A 300 -2.45 -14.24 -1.02
C GLY A 300 -3.35 -14.31 0.22
N MET A 301 -4.14 -15.39 0.36
CA MET A 301 -5.02 -15.63 1.51
C MET A 301 -4.27 -15.63 2.84
N ASN A 302 -3.00 -16.04 2.88
CA ASN A 302 -2.20 -16.06 4.11
C ASN A 302 -1.74 -14.67 4.58
N TYR A 303 -1.81 -13.65 3.72
CA TYR A 303 -1.28 -12.30 3.99
C TYR A 303 -2.34 -11.19 3.86
N GLU A 304 -3.55 -11.56 3.47
CA GLU A 304 -4.67 -10.64 3.28
C GLU A 304 -5.36 -10.30 4.60
N ASP A 305 -5.82 -9.06 4.71
CA ASP A 305 -6.31 -8.48 5.98
C ASP A 305 -7.55 -7.60 5.83
N ASN A 306 -7.94 -7.23 4.61
CA ASN A 306 -9.01 -6.26 4.41
C ASN A 306 -10.33 -6.88 3.95
N ASN A 307 -10.32 -7.54 2.80
CA ASN A 307 -11.56 -7.85 2.09
C ASN A 307 -11.71 -9.33 1.73
N ILE A 308 -10.85 -10.20 2.26
CA ILE A 308 -10.87 -11.67 2.06
C ILE A 308 -10.99 -12.09 0.57
N TYR A 309 -10.52 -11.24 -0.35
CA TYR A 309 -10.59 -11.47 -1.79
C TYR A 309 -9.80 -12.71 -2.23
N CYS A 310 -8.57 -12.86 -1.77
CA CYS A 310 -7.74 -14.03 -2.08
C CYS A 310 -8.35 -15.29 -1.50
N ALA A 311 -8.89 -15.23 -0.28
CA ALA A 311 -9.58 -16.36 0.36
C ALA A 311 -10.80 -16.83 -0.44
N ARG A 312 -11.66 -15.89 -0.84
CA ARG A 312 -12.82 -16.15 -1.70
C ARG A 312 -12.39 -16.79 -3.02
N ASN A 313 -11.38 -16.21 -3.68
CA ASN A 313 -10.94 -16.68 -4.98
C ASN A 313 -10.25 -18.04 -4.90
N TYR A 314 -9.49 -18.32 -3.83
CA TYR A 314 -8.94 -19.65 -3.58
C TYR A 314 -10.06 -20.70 -3.54
N CYS A 315 -11.08 -20.48 -2.71
CA CYS A 315 -12.24 -21.37 -2.60
C CYS A 315 -12.98 -21.55 -3.94
N ALA A 316 -13.23 -20.46 -4.68
CA ALA A 316 -13.91 -20.51 -5.96
C ALA A 316 -13.11 -21.31 -7.02
N ASN A 317 -11.78 -21.15 -7.06
CA ASN A 317 -10.93 -21.86 -8.03
C ASN A 317 -10.76 -23.34 -7.70
N LEU A 318 -10.86 -23.75 -6.42
CA LEU A 318 -10.94 -25.16 -6.07
C LEU A 318 -12.18 -25.83 -6.71
N LEU A 319 -13.34 -25.17 -6.69
CA LEU A 319 -14.57 -25.70 -7.32
C LEU A 319 -14.42 -25.86 -8.84
N LYS A 320 -13.65 -24.96 -9.47
CA LYS A 320 -13.37 -24.95 -10.91
C LYS A 320 -12.55 -26.14 -11.39
N ILE A 321 -11.95 -26.94 -10.48
CA ILE A 321 -11.22 -28.17 -10.86
C ILE A 321 -12.09 -29.14 -11.67
N ALA A 322 -13.41 -29.11 -11.46
CA ALA A 322 -14.41 -29.87 -12.22
C ALA A 322 -14.40 -29.60 -13.73
N ASP A 323 -13.72 -28.55 -14.20
CA ASP A 323 -13.53 -28.28 -15.63
C ASP A 323 -12.43 -29.13 -16.29
N VAL A 324 -11.49 -29.66 -15.51
CA VAL A 324 -10.26 -30.28 -16.02
C VAL A 324 -9.81 -31.54 -15.29
N GLU A 325 -10.51 -31.95 -14.23
CA GLU A 325 -10.26 -33.19 -13.52
C GLU A 325 -11.35 -34.23 -13.83
N THR A 326 -10.93 -35.50 -13.87
CA THR A 326 -11.78 -36.66 -14.08
C THR A 326 -11.76 -37.63 -12.91
N ASP A 327 -10.72 -37.59 -12.07
CA ASP A 327 -10.66 -38.38 -10.85
C ASP A 327 -11.66 -37.83 -9.81
N ILE A 328 -12.66 -38.64 -9.48
CA ILE A 328 -13.74 -38.27 -8.58
C ILE A 328 -13.26 -37.98 -7.16
N GLU A 329 -12.23 -38.65 -6.68
CA GLU A 329 -11.72 -38.42 -5.33
C GLU A 329 -10.97 -37.08 -5.27
N VAL A 330 -10.21 -36.74 -6.30
CA VAL A 330 -9.57 -35.42 -6.43
C VAL A 330 -10.62 -34.31 -6.49
N ILE A 331 -11.72 -34.51 -7.23
CA ILE A 331 -12.82 -33.54 -7.30
C ILE A 331 -13.46 -33.34 -5.92
N LYS A 332 -13.74 -34.42 -5.18
CA LYS A 332 -14.28 -34.36 -3.81
C LYS A 332 -13.33 -33.63 -2.86
N GLU A 333 -12.03 -33.92 -2.92
CA GLU A 333 -11.02 -33.26 -2.09
C GLU A 333 -11.05 -31.74 -2.28
N HIS A 334 -11.09 -31.26 -3.52
CA HIS A 334 -11.18 -29.83 -3.80
C HIS A 334 -12.51 -29.22 -3.32
N TYR A 335 -13.63 -29.92 -3.53
CA TYR A 335 -14.95 -29.47 -3.08
C TYR A 335 -15.01 -29.28 -1.55
N TYR A 336 -14.61 -30.31 -0.80
CA TYR A 336 -14.65 -30.26 0.66
C TYR A 336 -13.59 -29.30 1.22
N THR A 337 -12.43 -29.17 0.57
CA THR A 337 -11.44 -28.14 0.92
C THR A 337 -12.00 -26.74 0.74
N ALA A 338 -12.73 -26.46 -0.34
CA ALA A 338 -13.37 -25.17 -0.57
C ALA A 338 -14.42 -24.87 0.51
N LYS A 339 -15.30 -25.83 0.83
CA LYS A 339 -16.32 -25.67 1.88
C LYS A 339 -15.70 -25.45 3.26
N TYR A 340 -14.70 -26.26 3.61
CA TYR A 340 -14.03 -26.17 4.90
C TYR A 340 -13.31 -24.82 5.04
N THR A 341 -12.52 -24.44 4.03
CA THR A 341 -11.77 -23.17 4.04
C THR A 341 -12.74 -21.99 4.12
N ALA A 342 -13.85 -22.02 3.38
CA ALA A 342 -14.87 -20.97 3.47
C ALA A 342 -15.43 -20.82 4.90
N LYS A 343 -15.76 -21.93 5.58
CA LYS A 343 -16.22 -21.90 6.98
C LYS A 343 -15.15 -21.38 7.94
N TYR A 344 -13.90 -21.79 7.74
CA TYR A 344 -12.77 -21.36 8.55
C TYR A 344 -12.58 -19.84 8.46
N ILE A 345 -12.53 -19.29 7.25
CA ILE A 345 -12.36 -17.85 7.02
C ILE A 345 -13.53 -17.04 7.58
N LEU A 346 -14.77 -17.52 7.37
CA LEU A 346 -15.96 -16.89 7.96
C LEU A 346 -15.89 -16.86 9.49
N GLY A 347 -15.38 -17.94 10.11
CA GLY A 347 -15.18 -18.03 11.55
C GLY A 347 -14.11 -17.07 12.10
N SER A 348 -13.14 -16.66 11.28
CA SER A 348 -12.10 -15.69 11.68
C SER A 348 -12.53 -14.22 11.51
N LEU A 349 -13.59 -13.93 10.76
CA LEU A 349 -14.03 -12.55 10.51
C LEU A 349 -14.29 -11.71 11.76
N PRO A 350 -14.86 -12.23 12.87
CA PRO A 350 -15.05 -11.44 14.09
C PRO A 350 -13.75 -10.92 14.72
N THR A 351 -12.61 -11.54 14.39
CA THR A 351 -11.28 -11.14 14.87
C THR A 351 -10.51 -10.27 13.87
N LEU A 352 -11.10 -9.97 12.71
CA LEU A 352 -10.48 -9.16 11.68
C LEU A 352 -10.47 -7.68 12.11
N VAL A 353 -9.29 -7.16 12.44
CA VAL A 353 -9.06 -5.72 12.63
C VAL A 353 -8.72 -5.14 11.26
N ARG A 354 -9.52 -4.19 10.78
CA ARG A 354 -9.30 -3.50 9.51
C ARG A 354 -9.86 -2.09 9.56
N LYS A 355 -9.32 -1.21 8.72
CA LYS A 355 -9.91 0.11 8.49
C LYS A 355 -11.09 -0.03 7.50
N SER A 356 -12.26 0.43 7.91
CA SER A 356 -13.45 0.45 7.05
C SER A 356 -13.37 1.64 6.09
N SER A 357 -13.67 1.36 4.82
CA SER A 357 -13.92 2.36 3.79
C SER A 357 -15.10 1.85 2.98
N GLU A 358 -15.94 2.75 2.44
CA GLU A 358 -17.08 2.32 1.63
C GLU A 358 -16.63 1.41 0.46
N TYR A 359 -15.47 1.72 -0.12
CA TYR A 359 -14.86 0.95 -1.20
C TYR A 359 -14.50 -0.47 -0.80
N ASP A 360 -13.79 -0.63 0.31
CA ASP A 360 -13.30 -1.94 0.77
C ASP A 360 -14.42 -2.75 1.44
N ASP A 361 -15.40 -2.09 2.06
CA ASP A 361 -16.55 -2.72 2.70
C ASP A 361 -17.45 -3.42 1.69
N ILE A 362 -17.60 -2.84 0.49
CA ILE A 362 -18.31 -3.49 -0.61
C ILE A 362 -17.61 -4.78 -1.04
N TRP A 363 -16.28 -4.75 -1.18
CA TRP A 363 -15.51 -5.96 -1.49
C TRP A 363 -15.66 -7.02 -0.41
N LEU A 364 -15.48 -6.63 0.86
CA LEU A 364 -15.62 -7.55 1.99
C LEU A 364 -17.01 -8.17 2.02
N LYS A 365 -18.07 -7.37 1.88
CA LYS A 365 -19.47 -7.84 1.92
C LYS A 365 -19.74 -8.84 0.80
N SER A 366 -19.26 -8.56 -0.42
CA SER A 366 -19.43 -9.49 -1.54
C SER A 366 -18.69 -10.79 -1.32
N ASN A 367 -17.41 -10.71 -0.93
CA ASN A 367 -16.60 -11.90 -0.72
C ASN A 367 -17.11 -12.75 0.45
N GLN A 368 -17.61 -12.13 1.53
CA GLN A 368 -18.22 -12.81 2.66
C GLN A 368 -19.48 -13.57 2.25
N GLU A 369 -20.38 -12.95 1.50
CA GLU A 369 -21.60 -13.62 1.03
C GLU A 369 -21.27 -14.82 0.13
N GLU A 370 -20.28 -14.66 -0.74
CA GLU A 370 -19.87 -15.72 -1.65
C GLU A 370 -19.19 -16.88 -0.92
N LEU A 371 -18.43 -16.61 0.15
CA LEU A 371 -17.95 -17.66 1.04
C LEU A 371 -19.08 -18.36 1.79
N LEU A 372 -20.11 -17.65 2.26
CA LEU A 372 -21.31 -18.25 2.87
C LEU A 372 -22.02 -19.21 1.90
N PHE A 373 -22.07 -18.83 0.63
CA PHE A 373 -22.65 -19.64 -0.44
C PHE A 373 -21.80 -20.89 -0.73
N ILE A 374 -20.48 -20.72 -0.89
CA ILE A 374 -19.54 -21.83 -1.05
C ILE A 374 -19.63 -22.80 0.14
N SER A 375 -19.68 -22.30 1.37
CA SER A 375 -19.74 -23.15 2.56
C SER A 375 -21.03 -23.96 2.69
N GLY A 376 -22.08 -23.58 1.95
CA GLY A 376 -23.43 -24.12 2.05
C GLY A 376 -24.21 -23.61 3.26
N LEU A 377 -23.81 -22.47 3.85
CA LEU A 377 -24.55 -21.84 4.94
C LEU A 377 -25.74 -21.03 4.41
N ILE A 378 -25.68 -20.61 3.16
CA ILE A 378 -26.81 -20.05 2.40
C ILE A 378 -26.99 -20.83 1.11
N SER A 379 -28.23 -20.87 0.61
CA SER A 379 -28.59 -21.60 -0.61
C SER A 379 -28.50 -20.77 -1.89
N ASP A 380 -28.40 -19.44 -1.78
CA ASP A 380 -28.28 -18.51 -2.91
C ASP A 380 -27.65 -17.19 -2.44
N LEU A 381 -27.12 -16.41 -3.38
CA LEU A 381 -26.61 -15.06 -3.21
C LEU A 381 -27.79 -14.07 -3.28
N LYS A 382 -28.13 -13.44 -2.15
CA LYS A 382 -29.35 -12.64 -1.97
C LYS A 382 -29.09 -11.14 -1.80
N ILE A 383 -27.87 -10.75 -1.40
CA ILE A 383 -27.52 -9.36 -1.20
C ILE A 383 -27.23 -8.76 -2.57
N ASP A 384 -28.03 -7.76 -2.94
CA ASP A 384 -27.69 -6.89 -4.05
C ASP A 384 -26.54 -5.98 -3.63
N ILE A 385 -25.40 -6.10 -4.33
CA ILE A 385 -24.19 -5.35 -4.03
C ILE A 385 -23.80 -4.56 -5.28
N THR A 386 -24.11 -3.27 -5.23
CA THR A 386 -23.67 -2.30 -6.22
C THR A 386 -22.28 -1.80 -5.86
N GLY A 387 -21.34 -1.86 -6.81
CA GLY A 387 -19.99 -1.32 -6.61
C GLY A 387 -19.95 0.20 -6.76
N LEU A 388 -18.98 0.85 -6.11
CA LEU A 388 -18.71 2.29 -6.25
C LEU A 388 -18.11 2.67 -7.60
N THR A 389 -17.49 1.70 -8.28
CA THR A 389 -16.81 1.91 -9.56
C THR A 389 -17.33 0.91 -10.57
N ASP A 390 -17.26 1.26 -11.86
CA ASP A 390 -17.65 0.37 -12.95
C ASP A 390 -16.89 -0.96 -12.89
N ARG A 391 -15.59 -0.89 -12.55
CA ARG A 391 -14.74 -2.06 -12.36
C ARG A 391 -15.24 -2.97 -11.23
N GLN A 392 -15.56 -2.40 -10.07
CA GLN A 392 -16.04 -3.17 -8.91
C GLN A 392 -17.38 -3.83 -9.22
N SER A 393 -18.33 -3.07 -9.77
CA SER A 393 -19.65 -3.57 -10.17
C SER A 393 -19.57 -4.71 -11.19
N LYS A 394 -18.76 -4.55 -12.24
CA LYS A 394 -18.55 -5.60 -13.26
C LYS A 394 -17.94 -6.86 -12.66
N THR A 395 -16.91 -6.70 -11.84
CA THR A 395 -16.17 -7.84 -11.24
C THR A 395 -17.06 -8.65 -10.30
N ILE A 396 -17.86 -8.00 -9.45
CA ILE A 396 -18.80 -8.68 -8.54
C ILE A 396 -19.82 -9.48 -9.34
N ARG A 397 -20.50 -8.83 -10.30
CA ARG A 397 -21.55 -9.48 -11.11
C ARG A 397 -21.02 -10.70 -11.87
N GLU A 398 -19.94 -10.54 -12.63
CA GLU A 398 -19.37 -11.64 -13.42
C GLU A 398 -18.81 -12.76 -12.52
N GLY A 399 -18.18 -12.40 -11.41
CA GLY A 399 -17.62 -13.35 -10.45
C GLY A 399 -18.68 -14.24 -9.81
N ARG A 400 -19.88 -13.70 -9.53
CA ARG A 400 -21.01 -14.45 -8.95
C ARG A 400 -21.62 -15.44 -9.92
N GLU A 401 -21.80 -15.04 -11.19
CA GLU A 401 -22.34 -15.94 -12.22
C GLU A 401 -21.42 -17.14 -12.46
N ILE A 402 -20.11 -16.90 -12.55
CA ILE A 402 -19.11 -17.97 -12.69
C ILE A 402 -19.15 -18.90 -11.47
N LEU A 403 -19.20 -18.34 -10.26
CA LEU A 403 -19.24 -19.12 -9.02
C LEU A 403 -20.47 -20.04 -8.96
N LYS A 404 -21.66 -19.53 -9.29
CA LYS A 404 -22.90 -20.33 -9.31
C LYS A 404 -22.77 -21.52 -10.27
N LYS A 405 -22.21 -21.27 -11.46
CA LYS A 405 -21.96 -22.32 -12.46
C LYS A 405 -20.98 -23.38 -11.96
N ASP A 406 -19.83 -22.95 -11.44
CA ASP A 406 -18.77 -23.86 -10.97
C ASP A 406 -19.26 -24.72 -9.80
N LEU A 407 -19.95 -24.11 -8.83
CA LEU A 407 -20.49 -24.82 -7.67
C LEU A 407 -21.57 -25.84 -8.08
N SER A 408 -22.46 -25.47 -9.01
CA SER A 408 -23.49 -26.39 -9.51
C SER A 408 -22.87 -27.56 -10.26
N LYS A 409 -21.84 -27.29 -11.09
CA LYS A 409 -21.15 -28.32 -11.86
C LYS A 409 -20.47 -29.33 -10.96
N ILE A 410 -19.69 -28.87 -9.98
CA ILE A 410 -18.96 -29.79 -9.10
C ILE A 410 -19.90 -30.64 -8.24
N ARG A 411 -21.01 -30.06 -7.74
CA ARG A 411 -22.07 -30.79 -7.01
C ARG A 411 -22.68 -31.92 -7.82
N LEU A 412 -23.02 -31.65 -9.08
CA LEU A 412 -23.53 -32.66 -10.01
C LEU A 412 -22.56 -33.83 -10.22
N LEU A 413 -21.25 -33.58 -10.22
CA LEU A 413 -20.24 -34.64 -10.39
C LEU A 413 -20.08 -35.52 -9.14
N ILE A 414 -20.22 -34.94 -7.94
CA ILE A 414 -19.99 -35.66 -6.68
C ILE A 414 -21.27 -36.20 -6.02
N ASN A 415 -22.44 -35.94 -6.60
CA ASN A 415 -23.76 -36.29 -6.05
C ASN A 415 -24.03 -35.69 -4.65
N ASP A 416 -23.60 -34.44 -4.42
CA ASP A 416 -23.90 -33.61 -3.24
C ASP A 416 -24.95 -32.54 -3.62
#